data_AF-A0A8T4RU18-F1
#
_entry.id   AF-A0A8T4RU18-F1
#
_cell.length_a   1.000
_cell.length_b   1.000
_cell.length_c   1.000
_cell.angle_alpha   90.00
_cell.angle_beta   90.00
_cell.angle_gamma   90.00
#
_symmetry.space_group_name_H-M   'P 1'
#
loop_
_entity.id
_entity.type
_entity.pdbx_description
1 polymer ?
#
loop_
_entity_poly.entity_id
_entity_poly.type
_entity_poly.pdbx_seq_one_letter_code
_entity_poly.pdbx_strand_id
1 'polypeptide(L)'
;MQQFKKFLDSMEHYELVKLKQGIENSTIDIGKEIKNKIKELEKKHGSYCATCSSDIEPYSTYNYTLIFGPEDFRKKASFCGPDCIQYFLSKLKETEKGDVDRKTAELPGTGNE
;
A
#
# COMPACT_ATOMS: atom_id res chain seq x y z
N MET A 1 4.57 10.42 -15.19
CA MET A 1 4.88 11.60 -16.03
C MET A 1 3.63 12.43 -16.38
N GLN A 2 2.56 11.86 -16.98
CA GLN A 2 1.39 12.66 -17.39
C GLN A 2 0.69 13.42 -16.24
N GLN A 3 0.63 12.85 -15.04
CA GLN A 3 0.01 13.51 -13.89
C GLN A 3 0.80 14.74 -13.40
N PHE A 4 2.13 14.66 -13.41
CA PHE A 4 2.98 15.79 -13.02
C PHE A 4 2.86 16.94 -14.01
N LYS A 5 2.77 16.64 -15.31
CA LYS A 5 2.53 17.65 -16.34
C LYS A 5 1.18 18.36 -16.13
N LYS A 6 0.10 17.61 -15.90
CA LYS A 6 -1.22 18.17 -15.58
C LYS A 6 -1.22 19.06 -14.32
N PHE A 7 -0.44 18.68 -13.30
CA PHE A 7 -0.26 19.50 -12.11
C PHE A 7 0.43 20.83 -12.44
N LEU A 8 1.54 20.80 -13.18
CA LEU A 8 2.22 22.03 -13.62
C LEU A 8 1.32 22.92 -14.50
N ASP A 9 0.54 22.31 -15.40
CA ASP A 9 -0.40 23.02 -16.28
C ASP A 9 -1.54 23.69 -15.50
N SER A 10 -1.82 23.25 -14.27
CA SER A 10 -2.86 23.83 -13.40
C SER A 10 -2.38 24.98 -12.52
N MET A 11 -1.08 25.27 -12.48
CA MET A 11 -0.49 26.32 -11.65
C MET A 11 -0.41 27.65 -12.40
N GLU A 12 -0.58 28.75 -11.67
CA GLU A 12 -0.36 30.08 -12.24
C GLU A 12 1.14 30.38 -12.43
N HIS A 13 1.47 31.29 -13.34
CA HIS A 13 2.86 31.64 -13.66
C HIS A 13 3.69 32.01 -12.42
N TYR A 14 3.10 32.76 -11.49
CA TYR A 14 3.77 33.14 -10.23
C TYR A 14 4.13 31.92 -9.36
N GLU A 15 3.24 30.93 -9.28
CA GLU A 15 3.46 29.72 -8.50
C GLU A 15 4.56 28.84 -9.12
N LEU A 16 4.60 28.76 -10.45
CA LEU A 16 5.65 28.07 -11.20
C LEU A 16 7.02 28.71 -10.96
N VAL A 17 7.09 30.05 -10.96
CA VAL A 17 8.33 30.79 -10.66
C VAL A 17 8.80 30.51 -9.23
N LYS A 18 7.90 30.52 -8.25
CA LYS A 18 8.22 30.18 -6.86
C LYS A 18 8.69 28.73 -6.70
N LEU A 19 8.01 27.79 -7.34
CA LEU A 19 8.37 26.37 -7.29
C LEU A 19 9.77 26.17 -7.86
N LYS A 20 10.08 26.78 -9.01
CA LYS A 20 11.41 26.77 -9.61
C LYS A 20 12.48 27.30 -8.66
N GLN A 21 12.26 28.48 -8.07
CA GLN A 21 13.20 29.08 -7.11
C GLN A 21 13.42 28.20 -5.87
N GLY A 22 12.36 27.57 -5.35
CA GLY A 22 12.47 26.67 -4.20
C GLY A 22 13.30 25.42 -4.50
N ILE A 23 13.21 24.88 -5.72
CA ILE A 23 14.03 23.76 -6.17
C ILE A 23 15.48 24.19 -6.39
N GLU A 24 15.72 25.30 -7.10
CA GLU A 24 17.07 25.79 -7.42
C GLU A 24 17.85 26.18 -6.15
N ASN A 25 17.17 26.79 -5.18
CA ASN A 25 17.77 27.16 -3.90
C ASN A 25 17.91 25.97 -2.92
N SER A 26 17.65 24.74 -3.37
CA SER A 26 17.64 23.52 -2.55
C SER A 26 16.76 23.61 -1.29
N THR A 27 15.81 24.54 -1.27
CA THR A 27 14.87 24.74 -0.17
C THR A 27 13.79 23.67 -0.20
N ILE A 28 13.46 23.17 -1.40
CA ILE A 28 12.47 22.12 -1.63
C ILE A 28 13.15 20.93 -2.29
N ASP A 29 13.34 19.86 -1.53
CA ASP A 29 13.67 18.54 -2.08
C ASP A 29 12.37 17.79 -2.36
N ILE A 30 11.92 17.85 -3.62
CA ILE A 30 10.67 17.21 -4.08
C ILE A 30 10.68 15.71 -3.77
N GLY A 31 11.83 15.04 -3.93
CA GLY A 31 11.94 13.60 -3.68
C GLY A 31 11.72 13.27 -2.20
N LYS A 32 12.29 14.08 -1.30
CA LYS A 32 12.09 13.97 0.14
C LYS A 32 10.65 14.28 0.55
N GLU A 33 10.04 15.32 -0.01
CA GLU A 33 8.65 15.69 0.29
C GLU A 33 7.66 14.60 -0.16
N ILE A 34 7.86 14.03 -1.36
CA ILE A 34 7.05 12.89 -1.81
C ILE A 34 7.23 11.69 -0.87
N LYS A 35 8.47 11.35 -0.49
CA LYS A 35 8.73 10.26 0.47
C LYS A 35 8.07 10.50 1.82
N ASN A 36 8.14 11.72 2.35
CA ASN A 36 7.48 12.08 3.60
C ASN A 36 5.96 11.94 3.47
N LYS A 37 5.38 12.39 2.36
CA LYS A 37 3.94 12.27 2.14
C LYS A 37 3.48 10.83 2.02
N ILE A 38 4.26 9.98 1.35
CA ILE A 38 4.01 8.53 1.31
C ILE A 38 4.03 7.96 2.73
N LYS A 39 5.05 8.28 3.53
CA LYS A 39 5.14 7.85 4.94
C LYS A 39 3.96 8.34 5.78
N GLU A 40 3.51 9.57 5.60
CA GLU A 40 2.30 10.07 6.28
C GLU A 40 1.06 9.26 5.91
N LEU A 41 0.87 8.97 4.62
CA LEU A 41 -0.23 8.15 4.14
C LEU A 41 -0.08 6.68 4.58
N GLU A 42 1.14 6.18 4.78
CA GLU A 42 1.45 4.88 5.39
C GLU A 42 1.11 4.82 6.88
N LYS A 43 1.28 5.93 7.60
CA LYS A 43 0.89 6.04 9.02
C LYS A 43 -0.62 6.14 9.22
N LYS A 44 -1.39 6.56 8.22
CA LYS A 44 -2.85 6.57 8.31
C LYS A 44 -3.35 5.12 8.33
N HIS A 45 -3.81 4.68 9.49
CA HIS A 45 -4.54 3.44 9.64
C HIS A 45 -5.80 3.46 8.76
N GLY A 46 -6.18 2.30 8.21
CA GLY A 46 -7.50 2.15 7.62
C GLY A 46 -8.57 2.40 8.69
N SER A 47 -9.66 3.04 8.28
CA SER A 47 -10.80 3.33 9.18
C SER A 47 -11.54 2.07 9.63
N TYR A 48 -11.35 0.95 8.92
CA TYR A 48 -12.07 -0.30 9.16
C TYR A 48 -11.12 -1.49 9.23
N CYS A 49 -11.49 -2.47 10.05
CA CYS A 49 -10.79 -3.73 10.17
C CYS A 49 -10.98 -4.59 8.91
N ALA A 50 -9.88 -5.02 8.29
CA ALA A 50 -9.88 -5.88 7.11
C ALA A 50 -10.45 -7.29 7.37
N THR A 51 -10.67 -7.66 8.63
CA THR A 51 -11.23 -8.97 9.03
C THR A 51 -12.69 -8.90 9.44
N CYS A 52 -13.03 -8.05 10.42
CA CYS A 52 -14.39 -7.98 10.98
C CYS A 52 -15.18 -6.75 10.51
N SER A 53 -14.58 -5.85 9.72
CA SER A 53 -15.19 -4.59 9.25
C SER A 53 -15.57 -3.59 10.35
N SER A 54 -15.23 -3.84 11.61
CA SER A 54 -15.41 -2.88 12.71
C SER A 54 -14.56 -1.63 12.48
N ASP A 55 -15.02 -0.49 12.99
CA ASP A 55 -14.26 0.76 13.02
C ASP A 55 -12.96 0.59 13.81
N ILE A 56 -11.89 1.18 13.29
CA ILE A 56 -10.58 1.26 13.94
C ILE A 56 -10.43 2.66 14.52
N GLU A 57 -10.39 2.74 15.84
CA GLU A 57 -10.17 4.01 16.54
C GLU A 57 -8.72 4.48 16.32
N PRO A 58 -8.44 5.60 15.63
CA PRO A 58 -7.09 5.97 15.17
C PRO A 58 -6.03 6.10 16.27
N TYR A 59 -6.46 6.35 17.51
CA TYR A 59 -5.60 6.60 18.67
C TYR A 59 -5.49 5.40 19.63
N SER A 60 -6.13 4.28 19.31
CA SER A 60 -6.01 3.04 20.09
C SER A 60 -4.61 2.42 19.94
N THR A 61 -4.08 1.90 21.04
CA THR A 61 -2.81 1.15 21.07
C THR A 61 -2.95 -0.27 20.51
N TYR A 62 -4.18 -0.74 20.28
CA TYR A 62 -4.48 -2.11 19.81
C TYR A 62 -4.71 -2.21 18.30
N ASN A 63 -4.23 -1.23 17.54
CA ASN A 63 -4.36 -1.23 16.08
C ASN A 63 -3.13 -1.83 15.42
N TYR A 64 -3.35 -2.79 14.53
CA TYR A 64 -2.30 -3.41 13.75
C TYR A 64 -2.48 -3.05 12.28
N THR A 65 -1.38 -2.86 11.55
CA THR A 65 -1.44 -2.62 10.10
C THR A 65 -0.37 -3.44 9.41
N LEU A 66 -0.79 -4.25 8.44
CA LEU A 66 0.08 -5.04 7.59
C LEU A 66 0.22 -4.34 6.25
N ILE A 67 1.46 -4.10 5.82
CA ILE A 67 1.80 -3.56 4.51
C ILE A 67 2.50 -4.65 3.71
N PHE A 68 2.01 -4.97 2.52
CA PHE A 68 2.51 -6.09 1.72
C PHE A 68 2.40 -5.81 0.21
N GLY A 69 3.20 -6.51 -0.59
CA GLY A 69 3.33 -6.28 -2.03
C GLY A 69 4.63 -5.54 -2.41
N PRO A 70 4.94 -5.46 -3.71
CA PRO A 70 6.13 -4.78 -4.20
C PRO A 70 6.06 -3.27 -3.92
N GLU A 71 7.21 -2.59 -3.93
CA GLU A 71 7.34 -1.17 -3.55
C GLU A 71 6.32 -0.26 -4.24
N ASP A 72 6.08 -0.49 -5.54
CA ASP A 72 5.14 0.30 -6.34
C ASP A 72 3.67 -0.11 -6.17
N PHE A 73 3.37 -1.27 -5.57
CA PHE A 73 2.02 -1.80 -5.40
C PHE A 73 1.75 -2.28 -3.97
N ARG A 74 2.24 -1.53 -2.98
CA ARG A 74 1.96 -1.80 -1.57
C ARG A 74 0.46 -1.73 -1.29
N LYS A 75 -0.08 -2.83 -0.79
CA LYS A 75 -1.41 -2.93 -0.19
C LYS A 75 -1.31 -2.77 1.32
N LYS A 76 -2.40 -2.30 1.93
CA LYS A 76 -2.52 -2.13 3.38
C LYS A 76 -3.77 -2.85 3.87
N ALA A 77 -3.64 -3.54 4.99
CA ALA A 77 -4.74 -4.09 5.75
C ALA A 77 -4.59 -3.64 7.20
N SER A 78 -5.62 -3.03 7.77
CA SER A 78 -5.64 -2.60 9.17
C SER A 78 -6.55 -3.51 9.98
N PHE A 79 -6.23 -3.72 11.26
CA PHE A 79 -6.92 -4.64 12.15
C PHE A 79 -7.15 -3.99 13.51
N CYS A 80 -8.34 -4.18 14.08
CA CYS A 80 -8.74 -3.62 15.37
C CYS A 80 -8.16 -4.38 16.59
N GLY A 81 -7.45 -5.49 16.37
CA GLY A 81 -6.87 -6.27 17.46
C GLY A 81 -6.05 -7.49 17.01
N PRO A 82 -5.39 -8.18 17.96
CA PRO A 82 -4.51 -9.32 17.69
C PRO A 82 -5.22 -10.50 17.01
N ASP A 83 -6.45 -10.80 17.43
CA ASP A 83 -7.20 -11.93 16.91
C ASP A 83 -7.57 -11.74 15.43
N CYS A 84 -7.90 -10.51 15.05
CA CYS A 84 -8.23 -10.17 13.66
C CYS A 84 -7.02 -10.34 12.74
N ILE A 85 -5.84 -9.84 13.15
CA ILE A 85 -4.62 -10.03 12.35
C ILE A 85 -4.21 -11.52 12.30
N GLN A 86 -4.35 -12.26 13.40
CA GLN A 86 -4.04 -13.69 13.43
C GLN A 86 -4.95 -14.50 12.51
N TYR A 87 -6.26 -14.21 12.53
CA TYR A 87 -7.23 -14.84 11.63
C TYR A 87 -6.88 -14.55 10.17
N PHE A 88 -6.60 -13.29 9.84
CA PHE A 88 -6.21 -12.89 8.49
C PHE A 88 -4.96 -13.63 7.99
N LEU A 89 -3.90 -13.70 8.82
CA LEU A 89 -2.66 -14.41 8.46
C LEU A 89 -2.88 -15.91 8.28
N SER A 90 -3.79 -16.50 9.04
CA SER A 90 -4.14 -17.92 8.91
C SER A 90 -4.83 -18.19 7.56
N LYS A 91 -5.77 -17.33 7.17
CA LYS A 91 -6.46 -17.42 5.87
C LYS A 91 -5.54 -17.16 4.67
N LEU A 92 -4.57 -16.25 4.84
CA LEU A 92 -3.54 -16.00 3.83
C LEU A 92 -2.73 -17.28 3.53
N LYS A 93 -2.27 -17.98 4.58
CA LYS A 93 -1.52 -19.24 4.45
C LYS A 93 -2.33 -20.37 3.82
N GLU A 94 -3.63 -20.46 4.12
CA GLU A 94 -4.53 -21.43 3.49
C GLU A 94 -4.65 -21.17 1.98
N THR A 95 -4.72 -19.90 1.58
CA THR A 95 -4.80 -19.50 0.17
C THR A 95 -3.51 -19.85 -0.58
N GLU A 96 -2.34 -19.60 0.02
CA GLU A 96 -1.04 -19.99 -0.56
C GLU A 96 -0.89 -21.51 -0.74
N LYS A 97 -1.42 -22.31 0.20
CA LYS A 97 -1.41 -23.77 0.08
C LYS A 97 -2.37 -24.29 -1.01
N GLY A 98 -3.55 -23.67 -1.16
CA GLY A 98 -4.49 -24.01 -2.22
C GLY A 98 -3.97 -23.73 -3.63
N ASP A 99 -3.06 -22.77 -3.78
CA ASP A 99 -2.37 -22.48 -5.06
C ASP A 99 -1.30 -23.53 -5.41
N VAL A 100 -0.71 -24.20 -4.42
CA VAL A 100 0.25 -25.31 -4.63
C VAL A 100 -0.48 -26.57 -5.08
N ASP A 101 -1.64 -26.89 -4.49
CA ASP A 101 -2.43 -28.06 -4.91
C ASP A 101 -2.96 -27.92 -6.35
N ARG A 102 -3.34 -26.71 -6.77
CA ARG A 102 -3.79 -26.44 -8.15
C ARG A 102 -2.67 -26.61 -9.19
N LYS A 103 -1.43 -26.26 -8.86
CA LYS A 103 -0.28 -26.46 -9.75
C LYS A 103 0.17 -27.92 -9.85
N THR A 104 -0.21 -28.76 -8.89
CA THR A 104 0.17 -30.18 -8.87
C THR A 104 -0.88 -31.08 -9.53
N ALA A 105 -2.09 -30.56 -9.81
CA ALA A 105 -3.19 -31.30 -10.43
C ALA A 105 -3.22 -31.26 -11.98
N GLU A 106 -2.30 -30.56 -12.65
CA GLU A 106 -2.26 -30.41 -14.12
C GLU A 106 -1.17 -31.25 -14.82
N LEU A 107 -0.90 -32.47 -14.35
CA LEU A 107 -0.22 -33.48 -15.18
C LEU A 107 -0.95 -34.82 -15.11
N PRO A 108 -1.97 -35.05 -15.97
CA PRO A 108 -2.44 -36.41 -16.24
C PRO A 108 -1.32 -37.18 -16.94
N GLY A 109 -1.06 -38.39 -16.43
CA GLY A 109 -0.04 -39.28 -16.95
C GLY A 109 -0.23 -39.61 -18.43
N THR A 110 0.87 -39.60 -19.18
CA THR A 110 0.96 -40.26 -20.48
C THR A 110 1.40 -41.70 -20.24
N GLY A 111 0.42 -42.60 -20.20
CA GLY A 111 0.62 -44.02 -20.43
C GLY A 111 0.44 -44.33 -21.93
N ASN A 112 1.25 -45.29 -22.38
CA ASN A 112 1.18 -46.10 -23.61
C ASN A 112 1.71 -45.47 -24.90
N GLU A 113 2.86 -45.98 -25.38
CA GLU A 113 2.94 -47.03 -26.41
C GLU A 113 4.21 -47.87 -26.21
#